data_AF-A0A0F8XNQ4-F1
#
_entry.id   AF-A0A0F8XNQ4-F1
#
_cell.length_a   1.000
_cell.length_b   1.000
_cell.length_c   1.000
_cell.angle_alpha   90.00
_cell.angle_beta   90.00
_cell.angle_gamma   90.00
#
_symmetry.space_group_name_H-M   'P 1'
#
loop_
_entity.id
_entity.type
_entity.pdbx_description
1 polymer ?
#
loop_
_entity_poly.entity_id
_entity_poly.type
_entity_poly.pdbx_seq_one_letter_code
_entity_poly.pdbx_strand_id
1 'polypeptide(L)'
;LRGDGSGTIDIQLSTGGGNSYFNSPGARVGIGTTIPTAALDVVNSTGGQIKANDWIDMASNQSGRGFIGGNFYTDAGGGNVLRYSRTHPSIGGVGVGFNHPSLGDVSIITSPVRAATQDVSFTPTTIAVFRDSGDVGIGTTSPSERLHVAGSGIITGDLNVQGTTIIFDNLPTASGALQPGELWVDIAADHTLKITPA
;
A
#
# COMPACT_ATOMS: atom_id res chain seq x y z
N LEU A 1 -21.96 36.74 -13.32
CA LEU A 1 -21.51 36.05 -14.54
C LEU A 1 -21.05 37.09 -15.54
N ARG A 2 -19.77 37.08 -15.88
CA ARG A 2 -19.24 37.91 -16.97
C ARG A 2 -18.62 36.94 -17.97
N GLY A 3 -19.01 37.04 -19.24
CA GLY A 3 -18.30 36.36 -20.30
C GLY A 3 -16.92 37.00 -20.45
N ASP A 4 -15.87 36.19 -20.54
CA ASP A 4 -14.47 36.63 -20.64
C ASP A 4 -14.05 36.95 -22.09
N GLY A 5 -14.96 36.80 -23.05
CA GLY A 5 -14.68 37.03 -24.47
C GLY A 5 -13.80 35.96 -25.12
N SER A 6 -13.47 34.86 -24.43
CA SER A 6 -12.70 33.72 -24.98
C SER A 6 -13.58 32.67 -25.67
N GLY A 7 -14.91 32.81 -25.59
CA GLY A 7 -15.86 31.76 -25.98
C GLY A 7 -16.13 30.74 -24.88
N THR A 8 -15.53 30.91 -23.70
CA THR A 8 -15.75 30.06 -22.52
C THR A 8 -16.40 30.86 -21.40
N ILE A 9 -17.31 30.25 -20.64
CA ILE A 9 -17.98 30.86 -19.50
C ILE A 9 -17.72 29.99 -18.26
N ASP A 10 -16.92 30.48 -17.33
CA ASP A 10 -16.67 29.80 -16.06
C ASP A 10 -17.79 30.07 -15.04
N ILE A 11 -18.46 29.00 -14.56
CA ILE A 11 -19.62 29.08 -13.64
C ILE A 11 -19.60 28.02 -12.51
N GLN A 12 -19.87 28.55 -11.32
CA GLN A 12 -20.29 27.93 -10.04
C GLN A 12 -21.21 26.69 -10.15
N LEU A 13 -20.93 25.61 -9.41
CA LEU A 13 -21.36 24.24 -9.76
C LEU A 13 -22.51 23.56 -8.98
N SER A 14 -23.19 24.17 -7.99
CA SER A 14 -24.51 23.64 -7.53
C SER A 14 -25.27 24.58 -6.57
N THR A 15 -26.60 24.61 -6.72
CA THR A 15 -27.59 25.15 -5.76
C THR A 15 -28.50 24.05 -5.19
N GLY A 16 -28.16 22.77 -5.34
CA GLY A 16 -28.93 21.62 -4.87
C GLY A 16 -28.07 20.56 -4.18
N GLY A 17 -28.17 20.51 -2.84
CA GLY A 17 -27.70 19.40 -1.99
C GLY A 17 -26.28 19.50 -1.43
N GLY A 18 -25.39 20.28 -2.05
CA GLY A 18 -24.06 20.55 -1.52
C GLY A 18 -23.39 21.70 -2.25
N ASN A 19 -22.95 22.74 -1.54
CA ASN A 19 -22.28 23.88 -2.15
C ASN A 19 -20.79 23.56 -2.37
N SER A 20 -20.29 23.89 -3.55
CA SER A 20 -18.84 24.00 -3.81
C SER A 20 -18.39 25.43 -3.49
N TYR A 21 -17.37 25.59 -2.63
CA TYR A 21 -17.05 26.85 -1.95
C TYR A 21 -15.56 27.20 -2.08
N PHE A 22 -15.25 28.44 -2.49
CA PHE A 22 -13.92 29.04 -2.38
C PHE A 22 -13.92 30.01 -1.19
N ASN A 23 -13.22 29.69 -0.09
CA ASN A 23 -13.27 30.52 1.12
C ASN A 23 -12.17 31.60 1.17
N SER A 24 -12.55 32.83 1.49
CA SER A 24 -11.69 33.82 2.15
C SER A 24 -12.29 34.16 3.53
N PRO A 25 -11.57 33.97 4.66
CA PRO A 25 -10.11 33.85 4.80
C PRO A 25 -9.65 32.39 4.96
N GLY A 26 -8.79 31.91 4.06
CA GLY A 26 -8.20 30.57 4.18
C GLY A 26 -7.73 29.94 2.87
N ALA A 27 -8.14 30.47 1.71
CA ALA A 27 -7.75 29.99 0.38
C ALA A 27 -8.01 28.49 0.17
N ARG A 28 -9.13 27.99 0.69
CA ARG A 28 -9.53 26.58 0.61
C ARG A 28 -10.62 26.37 -0.43
N VAL A 29 -10.60 25.20 -1.07
CA VAL A 29 -11.60 24.76 -2.04
C VAL A 29 -12.40 23.61 -1.42
N GLY A 30 -13.69 23.83 -1.17
CA GLY A 30 -14.63 22.78 -0.77
C GLY A 30 -15.42 22.29 -1.99
N ILE A 31 -15.48 20.97 -2.21
CA ILE A 31 -16.37 20.35 -3.19
C ILE A 31 -17.34 19.45 -2.43
N GLY A 32 -18.62 19.83 -2.36
CA GLY A 32 -19.62 19.11 -1.55
C GLY A 32 -19.62 19.48 -0.06
N THR A 33 -18.84 20.49 0.36
CA THR A 33 -18.86 21.08 1.72
C THR A 33 -18.66 22.59 1.69
N THR A 34 -19.36 23.32 2.56
CA THR A 34 -19.15 24.75 2.78
C THR A 34 -18.12 25.05 3.87
N ILE A 35 -17.66 24.02 4.60
CA ILE A 35 -16.71 24.17 5.72
C ILE A 35 -15.49 23.28 5.44
N PRO A 36 -14.64 23.63 4.45
CA PRO A 36 -13.48 22.83 4.11
C PRO A 36 -12.47 22.79 5.26
N THR A 37 -12.14 21.59 5.72
CA THR A 37 -11.19 21.31 6.80
C THR A 37 -9.74 21.19 6.31
N ALA A 38 -9.54 21.02 5.00
CA ALA A 38 -8.25 21.00 4.32
C ALA A 38 -8.20 22.03 3.17
N ALA A 39 -7.01 22.25 2.60
CA ALA A 39 -6.83 23.19 1.47
C ALA A 39 -7.71 22.84 0.26
N LEU A 40 -7.91 21.55 0.00
CA LEU A 40 -8.96 21.02 -0.87
C LEU A 40 -9.72 19.96 -0.07
N ASP A 41 -10.99 20.21 0.23
CA ASP A 41 -11.86 19.30 0.97
C ASP A 41 -13.01 18.85 0.07
N VAL A 42 -12.93 17.61 -0.41
CA VAL A 42 -13.97 17.00 -1.24
C VAL A 42 -14.80 16.09 -0.35
N VAL A 43 -16.08 16.38 -0.13
CA VAL A 43 -16.96 15.55 0.71
C VAL A 43 -17.95 14.80 -0.17
N ASN A 44 -17.92 13.48 -0.06
CA ASN A 44 -18.84 12.58 -0.75
C ASN A 44 -20.16 12.47 0.05
N SER A 45 -21.31 12.78 -0.57
CA SER A 45 -22.63 12.47 -0.02
C SER A 45 -23.36 11.33 -0.73
N THR A 46 -23.01 10.96 -1.98
CA THR A 46 -23.50 9.77 -2.71
C THR A 46 -22.68 9.52 -4.01
N GLY A 47 -21.38 9.23 -3.93
CA GLY A 47 -20.51 8.90 -5.09
C GLY A 47 -19.01 9.05 -4.81
N GLY A 48 -18.13 8.27 -5.45
CA GLY A 48 -16.68 8.30 -5.16
C GLY A 48 -16.07 9.72 -5.10
N GLN A 49 -15.34 10.02 -4.01
CA GLN A 49 -14.85 11.36 -3.65
C GLN A 49 -13.88 11.96 -4.68
N ILE A 50 -13.03 11.12 -5.30
CA ILE A 50 -12.17 11.48 -6.42
C ILE A 50 -12.31 10.37 -7.46
N LYS A 51 -12.72 10.71 -8.68
CA LYS A 51 -12.74 9.80 -9.83
C LYS A 51 -11.90 10.44 -10.94
N ALA A 52 -10.85 9.76 -11.35
CA ALA A 52 -10.07 10.15 -12.52
C ALA A 52 -10.43 9.21 -13.68
N ASN A 53 -10.77 9.79 -14.84
CA ASN A 53 -11.01 9.02 -16.05
C ASN A 53 -9.69 8.50 -16.65
N ASP A 54 -8.64 9.34 -16.70
CA ASP A 54 -7.32 9.00 -17.24
C ASP A 54 -6.31 8.61 -16.14
N TRP A 55 -5.74 9.57 -15.38
CA TRP A 55 -4.77 9.29 -14.29
C TRP A 55 -5.10 10.04 -13.00
N ILE A 56 -4.74 9.45 -11.85
CA ILE A 56 -4.60 10.18 -10.58
C ILE A 56 -3.13 10.62 -10.48
N ASP A 57 -2.85 11.89 -10.76
CA ASP A 57 -1.52 12.47 -10.51
C ASP A 57 -1.39 12.84 -9.03
N MET A 58 -0.36 12.32 -8.37
CA MET A 58 -0.13 12.46 -6.95
C MET A 58 1.15 13.26 -6.71
N ALA A 59 1.04 14.59 -6.68
CA ALA A 59 2.15 15.44 -6.29
C ALA A 59 2.51 15.21 -4.81
N SER A 60 3.72 14.71 -4.58
CA SER A 60 4.25 14.43 -3.25
C SER A 60 4.60 15.68 -2.45
N ASN A 61 4.84 15.51 -1.14
CA ASN A 61 5.51 16.54 -0.34
C ASN A 61 6.97 16.79 -0.81
N GLN A 62 7.68 17.75 -0.20
CA GLN A 62 9.08 18.09 -0.55
C GLN A 62 10.07 16.90 -0.47
N SER A 63 9.65 15.75 0.08
CA SER A 63 10.43 14.51 0.16
C SER A 63 9.98 13.41 -0.81
N GLY A 64 9.16 13.70 -1.82
CA GLY A 64 8.90 12.76 -2.91
C GLY A 64 7.89 11.63 -2.61
N ARG A 65 7.24 11.63 -1.44
CA ARG A 65 6.29 10.57 -1.06
C ARG A 65 4.87 10.83 -1.55
N GLY A 66 4.33 9.96 -2.41
CA GLY A 66 2.90 9.84 -2.70
C GLY A 66 2.27 8.76 -1.81
N PHE A 67 0.96 8.84 -1.52
CA PHE A 67 0.25 7.82 -0.73
C PHE A 67 -1.20 7.67 -1.16
N ILE A 68 -1.64 6.44 -1.45
CA ILE A 68 -3.06 6.06 -1.53
C ILE A 68 -3.32 5.09 -0.39
N GLY A 69 -4.22 5.43 0.53
CA GLY A 69 -4.50 4.60 1.69
C GLY A 69 -5.77 5.02 2.43
N GLY A 70 -6.30 4.10 3.23
CA GLY A 70 -7.41 4.36 4.14
C GLY A 70 -6.92 4.81 5.51
N ASN A 71 -7.52 5.87 6.06
CA ASN A 71 -7.39 6.36 7.43
C ASN A 71 -6.01 6.88 7.89
N PHE A 72 -5.17 7.41 6.99
CA PHE A 72 -3.97 8.19 7.40
C PHE A 72 -3.58 9.26 6.37
N TYR A 73 -2.73 10.20 6.79
CA TYR A 73 -2.12 11.22 5.95
C TYR A 73 -0.68 11.53 6.42
N THR A 74 0.11 12.21 5.59
CA THR A 74 1.45 12.69 5.94
C THR A 74 1.41 14.12 6.46
N ASP A 75 2.03 14.37 7.60
CA ASP A 75 2.28 15.72 8.09
C ASP A 75 3.53 16.31 7.44
N ALA A 76 3.42 17.53 6.90
CA ALA A 76 4.49 18.21 6.15
C ALA A 76 5.57 18.83 7.07
N GLY A 77 5.40 18.80 8.39
CA GLY A 77 6.37 19.34 9.34
C GLY A 77 7.56 18.41 9.61
N GLY A 78 8.62 18.52 8.80
CA GLY A 78 10.01 18.14 9.13
C GLY A 78 10.35 16.65 9.36
N GLY A 79 9.37 15.78 9.59
CA GLY A 79 9.59 14.36 9.90
C GLY A 79 8.88 13.37 8.98
N ASN A 80 8.08 13.83 8.01
CA ASN A 80 7.29 12.97 7.11
C ASN A 80 6.52 11.86 7.86
N VAL A 81 5.86 12.24 8.97
CA VAL A 81 5.23 11.31 9.90
C VAL A 81 3.82 10.96 9.42
N LEU A 82 3.46 9.68 9.46
CA LEU A 82 2.10 9.22 9.20
C LEU A 82 1.22 9.47 10.42
N ARG A 83 0.03 10.02 10.22
CA ARG A 83 -0.95 10.29 11.28
C ARG A 83 -2.30 9.72 10.91
N TYR A 84 -3.09 9.29 11.89
CA TYR A 84 -4.45 8.83 11.64
C TYR A 84 -5.35 9.98 11.21
N SER A 85 -6.12 9.78 10.14
CA SER A 85 -7.05 10.78 9.65
C SER A 85 -8.30 10.90 10.54
N ARG A 86 -8.76 9.79 11.13
CA ARG A 86 -9.93 9.75 12.02
C ARG A 86 -9.75 8.79 13.18
N THR A 87 -10.45 9.09 14.28
CA THR A 87 -10.59 8.18 15.42
C THR A 87 -11.51 7.02 15.05
N HIS A 88 -11.09 5.78 15.30
CA HIS A 88 -11.91 4.58 15.12
C HIS A 88 -11.50 3.47 16.10
N PRO A 89 -12.46 2.77 16.74
CA PRO A 89 -12.13 1.79 17.78
C PRO A 89 -11.45 0.51 17.27
N SER A 90 -11.55 0.20 15.98
CA SER A 90 -11.12 -1.08 15.42
C SER A 90 -10.56 -1.03 13.98
N ILE A 91 -10.33 0.17 13.44
CA ILE A 91 -9.75 0.37 12.10
C ILE A 91 -8.50 1.26 12.24
N GLY A 92 -7.36 0.70 11.84
CA GLY A 92 -6.09 1.40 11.71
C GLY A 92 -5.93 2.08 10.35
N GLY A 93 -4.71 2.46 9.99
CA GLY A 93 -4.35 2.92 8.67
C GLY A 93 -3.83 1.77 7.80
N VAL A 94 -4.18 1.72 6.51
CA VAL A 94 -3.61 0.75 5.55
C VAL A 94 -3.47 1.40 4.17
N GLY A 95 -2.35 1.20 3.50
CA GLY A 95 -2.13 1.83 2.21
C GLY A 95 -0.84 1.44 1.52
N VAL A 96 -0.58 2.14 0.43
CA VAL A 96 0.64 2.01 -0.37
C VAL A 96 1.54 3.20 -0.08
N GLY A 97 2.77 2.92 0.34
CA GLY A 97 3.81 3.92 0.57
C GLY A 97 4.79 3.96 -0.59
N PHE A 98 5.02 5.14 -1.14
CA PHE A 98 6.07 5.39 -2.12
C PHE A 98 7.25 6.06 -1.42
N ASN A 99 8.48 5.70 -1.80
CA ASN A 99 9.71 6.08 -1.09
C ASN A 99 9.66 5.68 0.39
N HIS A 100 9.19 4.46 0.65
CA HIS A 100 9.10 3.86 1.97
C HIS A 100 9.36 2.34 1.91
N PRO A 101 10.17 1.78 2.84
CA PRO A 101 10.87 2.46 3.92
C PRO A 101 12.10 3.27 3.44
N SER A 102 12.66 2.92 2.29
CA SER A 102 13.77 3.65 1.66
C SER A 102 13.30 4.45 0.45
N LEU A 103 14.11 5.40 0.01
CA LEU A 103 13.88 6.11 -1.26
C LEU A 103 13.94 5.10 -2.43
N GLY A 104 13.09 5.28 -3.43
CA GLY A 104 12.92 4.39 -4.57
C GLY A 104 11.88 3.28 -4.35
N ASP A 105 11.61 2.90 -3.10
CA ASP A 105 10.75 1.76 -2.79
C ASP A 105 9.26 2.04 -2.96
N VAL A 106 8.50 0.99 -3.28
CA VAL A 106 7.04 0.93 -3.08
C VAL A 106 6.74 -0.12 -2.02
N SER A 107 5.89 0.18 -1.04
CA SER A 107 5.52 -0.76 0.03
C SER A 107 4.02 -0.81 0.29
N ILE A 108 3.56 -1.98 0.73
CA ILE A 108 2.25 -2.15 1.37
C ILE A 108 2.47 -1.99 2.87
N ILE A 109 1.75 -1.05 3.47
CA ILE A 109 1.93 -0.67 4.87
C ILE A 109 0.62 -0.71 5.64
N THR A 110 0.72 -1.01 6.93
CA THR A 110 -0.37 -0.90 7.89
C THR A 110 0.08 -0.15 9.13
N SER A 111 -0.84 0.48 9.84
CA SER A 111 -0.59 0.96 11.18
C SER A 111 -0.40 -0.23 12.14
N PRO A 112 0.36 -0.04 13.23
CA PRO A 112 0.65 -1.10 14.20
C PRO A 112 -0.56 -1.42 15.09
N VAL A 113 -1.54 -0.52 15.19
CA VAL A 113 -2.76 -0.70 15.98
C VAL A 113 -4.00 -0.51 15.12
N ARG A 114 -5.08 -1.15 15.56
CA ARG A 114 -6.42 -1.01 14.97
C ARG A 114 -7.28 0.04 15.67
N ALA A 115 -6.98 0.41 16.91
CA ALA A 115 -7.67 1.53 17.57
C ALA A 115 -6.94 2.84 17.21
N ALA A 116 -7.47 3.56 16.21
CA ALA A 116 -6.93 4.83 15.76
C ALA A 116 -7.49 5.99 16.59
N THR A 117 -6.65 6.96 16.90
CA THR A 117 -7.05 8.27 17.45
C THR A 117 -6.62 9.33 16.45
N GLN A 118 -7.55 10.18 16.03
CA GLN A 118 -7.32 11.23 15.05
C GLN A 118 -6.08 12.07 15.39
N ASP A 119 -5.30 12.40 14.37
CA ASP A 119 -4.09 13.20 14.41
C ASP A 119 -2.96 12.63 15.28
N VAL A 120 -3.09 11.42 15.82
CA VAL A 120 -1.97 10.72 16.48
C VAL A 120 -1.04 10.15 15.41
N SER A 121 0.26 10.41 15.57
CA SER A 121 1.30 9.86 14.71
C SER A 121 1.57 8.38 14.98
N PHE A 122 2.01 7.65 13.96
CA PHE A 122 2.46 6.28 14.09
C PHE A 122 3.58 5.95 13.08
N THR A 123 4.37 4.94 13.41
CA THR A 123 5.31 4.31 12.47
C THR A 123 4.61 3.12 11.83
N PRO A 124 4.51 3.05 10.49
CA PRO A 124 3.86 1.94 9.83
C PRO A 124 4.67 0.64 9.93
N THR A 125 3.99 -0.49 9.93
CA THR A 125 4.57 -1.80 9.66
C THR A 125 4.54 -2.05 8.16
N THR A 126 5.68 -2.44 7.59
CA THR A 126 5.77 -2.86 6.18
C THR A 126 5.37 -4.33 6.07
N ILE A 127 4.30 -4.60 5.32
CA ILE A 127 3.83 -5.96 5.04
C ILE A 127 4.60 -6.55 3.87
N ALA A 128 4.75 -5.75 2.81
CA ALA A 128 5.47 -6.11 1.60
C ALA A 128 6.21 -4.89 1.06
N VAL A 129 7.37 -5.11 0.45
CA VAL A 129 8.14 -4.07 -0.21
C VAL A 129 8.60 -4.54 -1.58
N PHE A 130 8.57 -3.61 -2.53
CA PHE A 130 9.10 -3.70 -3.87
C PHE A 130 10.24 -2.68 -3.95
N ARG A 131 11.47 -3.19 -3.97
CA ARG A 131 12.69 -2.39 -4.02
C ARG A 131 12.86 -1.77 -5.39
N ASP A 132 13.56 -0.63 -5.44
CA ASP A 132 14.05 -0.04 -6.69
C ASP A 132 15.06 -0.95 -7.43
N SER A 133 15.76 -1.83 -6.71
CA SER A 133 16.58 -2.92 -7.27
C SER A 133 15.78 -3.99 -8.01
N GLY A 134 14.44 -3.99 -7.87
CA GLY A 134 13.53 -4.99 -8.39
C GLY A 134 13.29 -6.19 -7.45
N ASP A 135 13.83 -6.16 -6.22
CA ASP A 135 13.65 -7.23 -5.26
C ASP A 135 12.35 -7.08 -4.46
N VAL A 136 11.70 -8.20 -4.13
CA VAL A 136 10.43 -8.23 -3.41
C VAL A 136 10.64 -8.87 -2.03
N GLY A 137 10.30 -8.13 -0.98
CA GLY A 137 10.29 -8.62 0.40
C GLY A 137 8.85 -8.77 0.91
N ILE A 138 8.49 -9.94 1.45
CA ILE A 138 7.22 -10.16 2.17
C ILE A 138 7.57 -10.45 3.63
N GLY A 139 7.06 -9.65 4.57
CA GLY A 139 7.41 -9.74 5.99
C GLY A 139 8.83 -9.28 6.34
N THR A 140 9.61 -8.81 5.36
CA THR A 140 10.96 -8.25 5.54
C THR A 140 11.15 -7.00 4.70
N THR A 141 11.87 -6.02 5.26
CA THR A 141 12.31 -4.81 4.55
C THR A 141 13.75 -4.87 4.09
N SER A 142 14.40 -6.04 4.15
CA SER A 142 15.76 -6.26 3.67
C SER A 142 15.81 -7.64 2.99
N PRO A 143 15.23 -7.78 1.78
CA PRO A 143 15.31 -9.04 1.04
C PRO A 143 16.78 -9.34 0.72
N SER A 144 17.18 -10.61 0.87
CA SER A 144 18.53 -11.09 0.53
C SER A 144 18.57 -11.76 -0.85
N GLU A 145 17.40 -11.91 -1.47
CA GLU A 145 17.17 -12.56 -2.76
C GLU A 145 16.08 -11.79 -3.52
N ARG A 146 15.94 -12.06 -4.83
CA ARG A 146 14.93 -11.42 -5.70
C ARG A 146 13.51 -11.49 -5.12
N LEU A 147 13.18 -12.59 -4.48
CA LEU A 147 11.98 -12.74 -3.66
C LEU A 147 12.39 -13.33 -2.31
N HIS A 148 12.14 -12.59 -1.23
CA HIS A 148 12.38 -13.05 0.14
C HIS A 148 11.08 -12.97 0.93
N VAL A 149 10.54 -14.12 1.32
CA VAL A 149 9.42 -14.23 2.27
C VAL A 149 9.99 -14.57 3.65
N ALA A 150 9.92 -13.63 4.59
CA ALA A 150 10.27 -13.87 5.98
C ALA A 150 9.06 -14.46 6.72
N GLY A 151 8.95 -15.79 6.72
CA GLY A 151 7.85 -16.54 7.32
C GLY A 151 7.46 -17.75 6.50
N SER A 152 6.25 -18.28 6.73
CA SER A 152 5.70 -19.41 5.98
C SER A 152 4.86 -18.94 4.79
N GLY A 153 4.87 -19.72 3.71
CA GLY A 153 3.99 -19.53 2.55
C GLY A 153 3.15 -20.78 2.30
N ILE A 154 1.91 -20.58 1.83
CA ILE A 154 1.06 -21.67 1.32
C ILE A 154 0.95 -21.46 -0.20
N ILE A 155 1.35 -22.46 -0.97
CA ILE A 155 1.18 -22.49 -2.43
C ILE A 155 0.07 -23.51 -2.72
N THR A 156 -1.08 -23.03 -3.22
CA THR A 156 -2.27 -23.86 -3.45
C THR A 156 -2.28 -24.54 -4.81
N GLY A 157 -1.35 -24.19 -5.71
CA GLY A 157 -1.13 -24.83 -6.99
C GLY A 157 0.27 -25.43 -7.10
N ASP A 158 0.68 -25.78 -8.32
CA ASP A 158 2.01 -26.34 -8.55
C ASP A 158 3.10 -25.27 -8.41
N LEU A 159 4.21 -25.63 -7.76
CA LEU A 159 5.43 -24.84 -7.71
C LEU A 159 6.44 -25.42 -8.71
N ASN A 160 6.58 -24.79 -9.88
CA ASN A 160 7.62 -25.14 -10.84
C ASN A 160 8.91 -24.36 -10.53
N VAL A 161 9.93 -25.07 -10.06
CA VAL A 161 11.27 -24.50 -9.82
C VAL A 161 12.19 -24.93 -10.96
N GLN A 162 12.54 -23.99 -11.84
CA GLN A 162 13.48 -24.23 -12.95
C GLN A 162 14.96 -24.09 -12.55
N GLY A 163 15.22 -23.72 -11.28
CA GLY A 163 16.56 -23.74 -10.70
C GLY A 163 17.01 -25.16 -10.33
N THR A 164 18.28 -25.31 -9.98
CA THR A 164 18.87 -26.64 -9.73
C THR A 164 18.68 -27.17 -8.32
N THR A 165 18.23 -26.33 -7.38
CA THR A 165 18.23 -26.68 -5.95
C THR A 165 16.92 -26.25 -5.27
N ILE A 166 16.29 -27.21 -4.58
CA ILE A 166 15.22 -26.97 -3.60
C ILE A 166 15.73 -27.49 -2.26
N ILE A 167 15.72 -26.64 -1.23
CA ILE A 167 16.17 -26.99 0.12
C ILE A 167 14.94 -27.10 1.03
N PHE A 168 14.78 -28.25 1.68
CA PHE A 168 13.78 -28.48 2.71
C PHE A 168 14.47 -28.59 4.07
N ASP A 169 14.75 -27.44 4.70
CA ASP A 169 15.34 -27.42 6.04
C ASP A 169 14.37 -28.02 7.05
N ASN A 170 14.88 -28.89 7.91
CA ASN A 170 14.09 -29.56 8.96
C ASN A 170 12.90 -30.38 8.43
N LEU A 171 13.04 -31.07 7.30
CA LEU A 171 12.15 -32.19 6.98
C LEU A 171 12.12 -33.10 8.23
N PRO A 172 10.98 -33.26 8.94
CA PRO A 172 11.01 -33.79 10.29
C PRO A 172 11.60 -35.20 10.26
N THR A 173 12.77 -35.36 10.87
CA THR A 173 13.47 -36.65 10.96
C THR A 173 12.88 -37.56 12.03
N ALA A 174 11.92 -37.07 12.82
CA ALA A 174 11.12 -37.90 13.71
C ALA A 174 10.05 -38.63 12.89
N SER A 175 10.18 -39.96 12.87
CA SER A 175 9.42 -41.02 12.17
C SER A 175 7.87 -41.00 12.14
N GLY A 176 7.21 -39.85 12.30
CA GLY A 176 5.74 -39.74 12.27
C GLY A 176 5.19 -38.55 11.47
N ALA A 177 6.02 -37.64 10.95
CA ALA A 177 5.53 -36.49 10.18
C ALA A 177 5.52 -36.70 8.66
N LEU A 178 6.18 -37.74 8.16
CA LEU A 178 6.05 -38.20 6.78
C LEU A 178 5.31 -39.53 6.77
N GLN A 179 4.03 -39.53 6.44
CA GLN A 179 3.25 -40.73 6.13
C GLN A 179 3.71 -41.30 4.77
N PRO A 180 3.53 -42.61 4.53
CA PRO A 180 3.74 -43.18 3.20
C PRO A 180 3.01 -42.37 2.12
N GLY A 181 3.76 -41.83 1.16
CA GLY A 181 3.23 -41.05 0.04
C GLY A 181 3.28 -39.52 0.16
N GLU A 182 3.90 -38.97 1.21
CA GLU A 182 3.96 -37.52 1.43
C GLU A 182 5.15 -36.81 0.74
N LEU A 183 6.09 -37.57 0.16
CA LEU A 183 7.16 -37.02 -0.67
C LEU A 183 7.45 -37.96 -1.86
N TRP A 184 7.05 -37.55 -3.06
CA TRP A 184 7.40 -38.21 -4.31
C TRP A 184 8.37 -37.31 -5.08
N VAL A 185 9.48 -37.89 -5.54
CA VAL A 185 10.39 -37.22 -6.47
C VAL A 185 10.34 -38.01 -7.77
N ASP A 186 9.53 -37.54 -8.71
CA ASP A 186 9.51 -38.08 -10.06
C ASP A 186 10.69 -37.53 -10.84
N ILE A 187 11.51 -38.43 -11.37
CA ILE A 187 12.72 -38.09 -12.11
C ILE A 187 12.56 -38.67 -13.51
N ALA A 188 12.74 -37.84 -14.52
CA ALA A 188 12.69 -38.28 -15.91
C ALA A 188 13.71 -39.42 -16.13
N ALA A 189 13.41 -40.33 -17.07
CA ALA A 189 14.20 -41.55 -17.28
C ALA A 189 15.68 -41.29 -17.66
N ASP A 190 16.01 -40.07 -18.07
CA ASP A 190 17.34 -39.58 -18.42
C ASP A 190 18.04 -38.79 -17.29
N HIS A 191 17.42 -38.65 -16.11
CA HIS A 191 17.96 -37.94 -14.95
C HIS A 191 18.26 -38.88 -13.78
N THR A 192 19.14 -38.48 -12.87
CA THR A 192 19.53 -39.28 -11.69
C THR A 192 19.19 -38.58 -10.38
N LEU A 193 18.59 -39.31 -9.42
CA LEU A 193 18.52 -38.86 -8.02
C LEU A 193 19.89 -39.05 -7.37
N LYS A 194 20.55 -37.96 -6.95
CA LYS A 194 21.76 -38.06 -6.12
C LYS A 194 21.45 -37.65 -4.69
N ILE A 195 21.38 -38.63 -3.80
CA ILE A 195 21.36 -38.40 -2.35
C ILE A 195 22.79 -38.46 -1.85
N THR A 196 23.33 -37.33 -1.38
CA THR A 196 24.65 -37.30 -0.74
C THR A 196 24.41 -37.23 0.76
N PRO A 197 24.77 -38.25 1.55
CA PRO A 197 24.75 -38.15 3.01
C PRO A 197 25.63 -36.97 3.46
N ALA A 198 25.22 -36.30 4.54
CA ALA A 198 26.09 -35.36 5.24
C ALA A 198 27.28 -36.09 5.90
#